data_AF-A0A2E9CMS2-F1
#
_entry.id   AF-A0A2E9CMS2-F1
#
_cell.length_a   1.000
_cell.length_b   1.000
_cell.length_c   1.000
_cell.angle_alpha   90.00
_cell.angle_beta   90.00
_cell.angle_gamma   90.00
#
_symmetry.space_group_name_H-M   'P 1'
#
loop_
_entity.id
_entity.type
_entity.pdbx_description
1 polymer ?
#
loop_
_entity_poly.entity_id
_entity_poly.type
_entity_poly.pdbx_seq_one_letter_code
_entity_poly.pdbx_strand_id
1 'polypeptide(L)' 'MEMQRKSSGRSAPGRQGDKGRVVTVALPLPYEGVGNALRSTYAPPRDGLPDDMTALLARLDVFSR' A
#
# COMPACT_ATOMS: atom_id res chain seq x y z
N MET A 1 -1.72 -16.62 -12.02
CA MET A 1 -0.88 -16.22 -10.87
C MET A 1 -1.80 -15.91 -9.70
N GLU A 2 -1.90 -16.82 -8.74
CA GLU A 2 -2.59 -16.55 -7.47
C GLU A 2 -1.74 -15.59 -6.64
N MET A 3 -2.30 -14.42 -6.33
CA MET A 3 -1.69 -13.47 -5.41
C MET A 3 -2.02 -13.93 -3.99
N GLN A 4 -1.03 -14.54 -3.32
CA GLN A 4 -1.09 -14.95 -1.92
C GLN A 4 -1.57 -13.77 -1.05
N ARG A 5 -2.85 -13.80 -0.68
CA ARG A 5 -3.46 -12.81 0.21
C ARG A 5 -2.83 -13.00 1.58
N LYS A 6 -2.03 -12.02 2.01
CA LYS A 6 -1.44 -11.98 3.35
C LYS A 6 -2.59 -12.00 4.37
N SER A 7 -2.72 -13.09 5.11
CA SER A 7 -3.62 -13.21 6.26
C SER A 7 -3.14 -12.25 7.34
N SER A 8 -3.64 -11.01 7.30
CA SER A 8 -3.41 -10.01 8.34
C SER A 8 -4.23 -10.36 9.57
N GLY A 9 -3.65 -11.21 10.42
CA GLY A 9 -4.26 -11.63 11.67
C GLY A 9 -3.24 -12.34 12.56
N ARG A 10 -2.09 -11.71 12.83
CA ARG A 10 -1.18 -12.23 13.84
C ARG A 10 -1.67 -11.78 15.21
N SER A 11 -2.55 -12.57 15.83
CA SER A 11 -2.73 -12.51 17.28
C SER A 11 -1.40 -12.89 17.94
N ALA A 12 -0.81 -11.97 18.68
CA ALA A 12 0.31 -12.29 19.54
C ALA A 12 -0.18 -13.29 20.62
N PRO A 13 0.49 -14.44 20.85
CA PRO A 13 0.18 -15.27 21.99
C PRO A 13 0.57 -14.50 23.26
N GLY A 14 -0.43 -13.90 23.89
CA GLY A 14 -0.29 -13.17 25.14
C GLY A 14 0.21 -14.11 26.24
N ARG A 15 1.40 -13.79 26.74
CA ARG A 15 2.02 -14.40 27.92
C ARG A 15 1.00 -14.48 29.06
N GLN A 16 0.77 -15.69 29.55
CA GLN A 16 -0.04 -15.98 30.72
C GLN A 16 0.59 -15.29 31.95
N GLY A 17 0.06 -14.12 32.31
CA GLY A 17 0.56 -13.29 33.39
C GLY A 17 -0.47 -12.20 33.70
N ASP A 18 -1.34 -12.52 34.65
CA ASP A 18 -2.22 -11.67 35.46
C ASP A 18 -2.94 -10.46 34.80
N LYS A 19 -4.26 -10.61 34.62
CA LYS A 19 -5.27 -9.54 34.39
C LYS A 19 -5.03 -8.55 33.24
N GLY A 20 -4.44 -8.99 32.13
CA GLY A 20 -4.44 -8.22 30.89
C GLY A 20 -5.84 -8.16 30.26
N ARG A 21 -6.54 -7.03 30.41
CA ARG A 21 -7.78 -6.77 29.66
C ARG A 21 -7.46 -6.75 28.17
N VAL A 22 -7.92 -7.75 27.44
CA VAL A 22 -7.80 -7.77 25.97
C VAL A 22 -8.63 -6.60 25.42
N VAL A 23 -7.97 -5.67 24.72
CA VAL A 23 -8.61 -4.54 24.04
C VAL A 23 -8.56 -4.81 22.55
N THR A 24 -9.74 -4.94 21.93
CA THR A 24 -9.85 -5.03 20.48
C THR A 24 -9.64 -3.64 19.88
N VAL A 25 -8.54 -3.44 19.18
CA VAL A 25 -8.26 -2.19 18.46
C VAL A 25 -8.74 -2.35 17.03
N ALA A 26 -9.51 -1.37 16.54
CA ALA A 26 -9.92 -1.34 15.14
C ALA A 26 -8.70 -1.16 14.22
N LEU A 27 -8.75 -1.77 13.03
CA LEU A 27 -7.73 -1.52 12.02
C LEU A 27 -7.84 -0.05 11.56
N PRO A 28 -6.71 0.65 11.37
CA PRO A 28 -6.71 1.98 10.78
C PRO A 28 -7.44 1.98 9.43
N LEU A 29 -8.13 3.06 9.14
CA LEU A 29 -8.76 3.22 7.83
C LEU A 29 -7.68 3.31 6.74
N PRO A 30 -8.01 2.95 5.49
CA PRO A 30 -7.12 3.18 4.37
C PRO A 30 -6.64 4.64 4.36
N TYR A 31 -5.34 4.81 4.14
CA TYR A 31 -4.69 6.13 4.10
C TYR A 31 -4.65 6.88 5.44
N GLU A 32 -4.68 6.17 6.58
CA GLU A 32 -4.30 6.75 7.87
C GLU A 32 -2.81 6.53 8.22
N GLY A 33 -2.30 7.34 9.15
CA GLY A 33 -0.97 7.18 9.74
C GLY A 33 0.16 7.09 8.70
N VAL A 34 0.97 6.03 8.80
CA VAL A 34 2.13 5.80 7.91
C VAL A 34 1.69 5.67 6.44
N GLY A 35 0.52 5.12 6.17
CA GLY A 35 -0.01 5.02 4.81
C GLY A 35 -0.26 6.39 4.19
N ASN A 36 -0.78 7.33 4.98
CA ASN A 36 -0.95 8.72 4.54
C ASN A 36 0.40 9.40 4.32
N ALA A 37 1.33 9.22 5.26
CA ALA A 37 2.65 9.83 5.19
C ALA A 37 3.40 9.40 3.92
N LEU A 38 3.42 8.10 3.61
CA LEU A 38 4.05 7.59 2.39
C LEU A 38 3.39 8.14 1.13
N ARG A 39 2.05 8.19 1.10
CA ARG A 39 1.31 8.75 -0.05
C ARG A 39 1.63 10.23 -0.25
N SER A 40 1.78 11.01 0.83
CA SER A 40 2.16 12.41 0.74
C SER A 40 3.60 12.57 0.24
N THR A 41 4.52 11.74 0.70
CA THR A 41 5.94 11.80 0.31
C THR A 41 6.15 11.41 -1.15
N TYR A 42 5.43 10.40 -1.62
CA TYR A 42 5.57 9.88 -2.99
C TYR A 42 4.40 10.27 -3.89
N ALA A 43 3.69 11.36 -3.55
CA ALA A 43 2.65 11.88 -4.42
C ALA A 43 3.28 12.23 -5.77
N PRO A 44 2.75 11.71 -6.89
CA PRO A 44 3.30 12.03 -8.20
C PRO A 44 3.26 13.55 -8.39
N PRO A 45 4.32 14.14 -8.99
CA PRO A 45 4.32 15.54 -9.35
C PRO A 45 3.06 15.89 -10.16
N ARG A 46 2.54 17.10 -9.96
CA ARG A 46 1.42 17.60 -10.77
C ARG A 46 1.83 17.81 -12.23
N ASP A 47 3.12 18.04 -12.43
CA ASP A 47 3.72 18.16 -13.74
C ASP A 47 3.72 16.77 -14.38
N GLY A 48 3.26 16.71 -15.63
CA GLY A 48 2.98 15.47 -16.34
C GLY A 48 4.16 14.51 -16.45
N LEU A 49 3.90 13.36 -17.07
CA LEU A 49 4.94 12.37 -17.31
C LEU A 49 6.05 12.98 -18.19
N PRO A 50 7.35 12.71 -17.92
CA PRO A 50 8.44 13.19 -18.76
C PRO A 50 8.31 12.77 -20.23
N ASP A 51 8.71 13.65 -21.14
CA ASP A 51 8.55 13.49 -22.59
C ASP A 51 9.12 12.17 -23.12
N ASP A 52 10.29 11.76 -22.61
CA ASP A 52 10.95 10.50 -22.95
C ASP A 52 10.07 9.29 -22.63
N MET A 53 9.37 9.31 -21.49
CA MET A 53 8.48 8.22 -21.10
C MET A 53 7.23 8.18 -21.96
N THR A 54 6.66 9.34 -22.33
CA THR A 54 5.57 9.41 -23.32
C THR A 54 6.00 8.88 -24.68
N ALA A 55 7.23 9.14 -25.13
CA ALA A 55 7.75 8.60 -26.38
C ALA A 55 7.88 7.07 -26.35
N LEU A 56 8.30 6.51 -25.21
CA LEU A 56 8.33 5.05 -25.03
C LEU A 56 6.93 4.44 -25.08
N LEU A 57 5.94 5.07 -24.43
CA LEU A 57 4.55 4.61 -24.47
C LEU A 57 3.97 4.65 -25.90
N ALA A 58 4.26 5.70 -26.67
CA ALA A 58 3.84 5.81 -28.06
C ALA A 58 4.41 4.67 -28.93
N ARG A 59 5.65 4.24 -28.68
CA ARG A 59 6.23 3.09 -29.39
C ARG A 59 5.51 1.78 -29.09
N LEU A 60 5.04 1.58 -27.86
CA LEU A 60 4.25 0.39 -27.51
C LEU A 60 2.89 0.38 -28.22
N ASP A 61 2.24 1.53 -28.35
CA ASP A 61 0.96 1.66 -29.06
C ASP A 61 1.09 1.29 -30.55
N VAL A 62 2.22 1.65 -31.18
CA VAL A 62 2.54 1.28 -32.57
C VAL A 62 2.70 -0.24 -32.74
N PHE A 63 3.19 -0.96 -31.73
CA PHE A 63 3.31 -2.43 -31.78
C PHE A 63 2.00 -3.17 -31.50
N SER A 64 0.99 -2.50 -30.95
CA SER A 64 -0.32 -3.09 -30.65
C SER A 64 -1.27 -3.09 -31.87
N ARG A 65 -0.82 -2.63 -33.03
CA ARG A 65 -1.58 -2.55 -34.29
C ARG A 65 -0.96 -3.44 -35.36
#